data_AF-A0A938LXN1-F1
#
_entry.id   AF-A0A938LXN1-F1
#
_cell.length_a   1.000
_cell.length_b   1.000
_cell.length_c   1.000
_cell.angle_alpha   90.00
_cell.angle_beta   90.00
_cell.angle_gamma   90.00
#
_symmetry.space_group_name_H-M   'P 1'
#
loop_
_entity.id
_entity.type
_entity.pdbx_description
1 polymer ?
#
loop_
_entity_poly.entity_id
_entity_poly.type
_entity_poly.pdbx_seq_one_letter_code
_entity_poly.pdbx_strand_id
1 'polypeptide(L)'
;MRLILVDRSENHRRQFWPLTLSRPIWDLRCGITSLAEKLEAKVGTSDVAYFLPDYLAEVYRERTARPVNDLAVLQGQDLFLVDARVKAEHLALRIKADEVSRPIAGPSEIGLDE
;
A
#
# COMPACT_ATOMS: atom_id res chain seq x y z
N MET A 1 5.28 4.30 14.49
CA MET A 1 5.31 3.19 13.53
C MET A 1 5.32 3.76 12.12
N ARG A 2 6.30 3.37 11.30
CA ARG A 2 6.40 3.79 9.89
C ARG A 2 5.67 2.79 8.99
N LEU A 3 4.85 3.28 8.08
CA LEU A 3 4.24 2.47 7.03
C LEU A 3 5.18 2.40 5.83
N ILE A 4 5.47 1.21 5.35
CA ILE A 4 6.28 1.01 4.15
C ILE A 4 5.39 0.37 3.09
N LEU A 5 5.10 1.10 2.02
CA LEU A 5 4.36 0.56 0.88
C LEU A 5 5.34 -0.05 -0.11
N VAL A 6 5.19 -1.36 -0.35
CA VAL A 6 6.10 -2.14 -1.17
C VAL A 6 5.39 -2.58 -2.44
N ASP A 7 5.95 -2.20 -3.57
CA ASP A 7 5.50 -2.58 -4.89
C ASP A 7 6.56 -3.39 -5.61
N ARG A 8 6.36 -4.71 -5.64
CA ARG A 8 7.37 -5.66 -6.09
C ARG A 8 7.26 -5.87 -7.60
N SER A 9 8.40 -5.97 -8.29
CA SER A 9 8.46 -6.21 -9.75
C SER A 9 8.13 -7.67 -10.16
N GLU A 10 7.23 -8.33 -9.43
CA GLU A 10 6.85 -9.73 -9.67
C GLU A 10 5.81 -9.88 -10.78
N ASN A 11 5.51 -11.14 -11.16
CA ASN A 11 4.52 -11.48 -12.19
C ASN A 11 3.14 -10.86 -11.93
N HIS A 12 2.72 -10.70 -10.68
CA HIS A 12 1.44 -10.09 -10.33
C HIS A 12 1.32 -8.63 -10.78
N ARG A 13 2.43 -7.88 -10.80
CA ARG A 13 2.45 -6.49 -11.28
C ARG A 13 2.01 -6.37 -12.74
N ARG A 14 2.29 -7.40 -13.55
CA ARG A 14 1.92 -7.46 -14.97
C ARG A 14 0.42 -7.55 -15.19
N GLN A 15 -0.34 -8.04 -14.20
CA GLN A 15 -1.80 -8.09 -14.26
C GLN A 15 -2.44 -6.69 -14.25
N PHE A 16 -1.66 -5.67 -13.86
CA PHE A 16 -2.08 -4.26 -13.85
C PHE A 16 -1.47 -3.47 -15.01
N TRP A 17 -0.86 -4.14 -15.98
CA TRP A 17 -0.43 -3.47 -17.21
C TRP A 17 -1.63 -3.01 -18.04
N PRO A 18 -1.54 -1.84 -18.68
CA PRO A 18 -0.35 -1.00 -18.82
C PRO A 18 -0.13 0.00 -17.68
N LEU A 19 -1.07 0.13 -16.73
CA LEU A 19 -1.05 1.20 -15.72
C LEU A 19 0.23 1.16 -14.88
N THR A 20 0.64 -0.02 -14.43
CA THR A 20 1.83 -0.17 -13.59
C THR A 20 3.17 -0.01 -14.32
N LEU A 21 3.15 0.27 -15.62
CA LEU A 21 4.37 0.64 -16.34
C LEU A 21 4.83 2.06 -15.98
N SER A 22 3.93 2.97 -15.58
CA SER A 22 4.27 4.37 -15.30
C SER A 22 4.12 4.78 -13.83
N ARG A 23 3.52 3.92 -13.01
CA ARG A 23 3.24 4.19 -11.59
C ARG A 23 3.18 2.92 -10.77
N PRO A 24 3.34 2.98 -9.44
CA PRO A 24 3.20 1.84 -8.58
C PRO A 24 1.73 1.46 -8.33
N ILE A 25 1.48 0.22 -7.91
CA ILE A 25 0.12 -0.32 -7.67
C ILE A 25 -0.59 0.50 -6.58
N TRP A 26 0.14 0.91 -5.53
CA TRP A 26 -0.45 1.70 -4.45
C TRP A 26 -0.91 3.10 -4.90
N ASP A 27 -0.39 3.61 -6.01
CA ASP A 27 -0.77 4.91 -6.59
C ASP A 27 -2.02 4.80 -7.50
N LEU A 28 -2.52 3.58 -7.71
CA LEU A 28 -3.75 3.36 -8.47
C LEU A 28 -4.96 3.82 -7.65
N ARG A 29 -5.95 4.39 -8.35
CA ARG A 29 -7.21 4.85 -7.76
C ARG A 29 -8.09 3.65 -7.40
N CYS A 30 -8.68 3.70 -6.20
CA CYS A 30 -9.69 2.77 -5.69
C CYS A 30 -10.97 3.54 -5.38
N GLY A 31 -11.60 4.11 -6.41
CA GLY A 31 -12.67 5.11 -6.27
C GLY A 31 -12.09 6.52 -6.30
N ILE A 32 -12.49 7.37 -5.36
CA ILE A 32 -12.03 8.77 -5.27
C ILE A 32 -10.55 8.83 -4.84
N THR A 33 -10.15 7.98 -3.89
CA THR A 33 -8.80 7.96 -3.32
C THR A 33 -7.91 6.88 -3.92
N SER A 34 -6.60 7.00 -3.77
CA SER A 34 -5.62 5.95 -4.11
C SER A 34 -5.61 4.84 -3.07
N LEU A 35 -5.01 3.69 -3.44
CA LEU A 35 -4.80 2.62 -2.47
C LEU A 35 -3.87 3.07 -1.32
N ALA A 36 -2.82 3.84 -1.61
CA ALA A 36 -1.94 4.42 -0.60
C ALA A 36 -2.71 5.30 0.39
N GLU A 37 -3.55 6.22 -0.09
CA GLU A 37 -4.40 7.07 0.76
C GLU A 37 -5.31 6.24 1.69
N LYS A 38 -5.87 5.14 1.18
CA LYS A 38 -6.69 4.24 1.99
C LYS A 38 -5.89 3.46 3.04
N LEU A 39 -4.69 2.99 2.68
CA LEU A 39 -3.80 2.27 3.60
C LEU A 39 -3.27 3.19 4.70
N GLU A 40 -2.87 4.42 4.35
CA GLU A 40 -2.46 5.45 5.30
C GLU A 40 -3.57 5.77 6.29
N ALA A 41 -4.79 6.01 5.81
CA ALA A 41 -5.95 6.26 6.66
C ALA A 41 -6.28 5.07 7.57
N LYS A 42 -6.16 3.83 7.06
CA LYS A 42 -6.42 2.61 7.83
C LYS A 42 -5.39 2.39 8.94
N VAL A 43 -4.12 2.66 8.66
CA VAL A 43 -3.01 2.52 9.61
C VAL A 43 -2.95 3.70 10.59
N GLY A 44 -3.45 4.88 10.19
CA GLY A 44 -3.44 6.09 11.01
C GLY A 44 -2.05 6.73 11.12
N THR A 45 -1.22 6.62 10.08
CA THR A 45 0.13 7.22 10.06
C THR A 45 0.38 8.01 8.78
N SER A 46 1.11 9.12 8.92
CA SER A 46 1.62 9.92 7.81
C SER A 46 3.13 9.72 7.57
N ASP A 47 3.82 9.00 8.47
CA ASP A 47 5.21 8.57 8.29
C ASP A 47 5.25 7.35 7.35
N VAL A 48 5.44 7.62 6.06
CA VAL A 48 5.35 6.65 4.99
C VAL A 48 6.63 6.67 4.15
N ALA A 49 7.15 5.49 3.84
CA ALA A 49 8.23 5.29 2.87
C ALA A 49 7.78 4.33 1.76
N TYR A 50 8.41 4.43 0.59
CA TYR A 50 8.06 3.65 -0.58
C TYR A 50 9.19 2.76 -1.04
N PHE A 51 8.86 1.52 -1.39
CA PHE A 51 9.74 0.61 -2.11
C PHE A 51 9.05 0.19 -3.40
N LEU A 52 9.69 0.44 -4.53
CA LEU A 52 9.12 0.25 -5.86
C LEU A 52 10.21 -0.11 -6.89
N PRO A 53 9.86 -0.56 -8.11
CA PRO A 53 10.87 -0.97 -9.08
C PRO A 53 11.84 0.17 -9.46
N ASP A 54 13.12 -0.16 -9.63
CA ASP A 54 14.19 0.85 -9.79
C ASP A 54 13.96 1.82 -10.94
N TYR A 55 13.37 1.33 -12.04
CA TYR A 55 13.08 2.16 -13.22
C TYR A 55 12.07 3.30 -12.93
N LEU A 56 11.29 3.23 -11.84
CA LEU A 56 10.39 4.29 -11.38
C LEU A 56 10.98 5.11 -10.22
N ALA A 57 12.05 4.63 -9.58
CA ALA A 57 12.52 5.19 -8.31
C ALA A 57 13.00 6.63 -8.45
N GLU A 58 13.73 6.96 -9.52
CA GLU A 58 14.20 8.32 -9.80
C GLU A 58 13.03 9.31 -9.92
N VAL A 59 12.04 8.98 -10.76
CA VAL A 59 10.85 9.81 -10.96
C VAL A 59 10.07 10.00 -9.66
N TYR A 60 9.96 8.97 -8.83
CA TYR A 60 9.24 9.09 -7.55
C TYR A 60 10.02 9.90 -6.52
N ARG A 61 11.36 9.84 -6.49
CA ARG A 61 12.18 10.72 -5.63
C ARG A 61 11.99 12.20 -5.95
N GLU A 62 11.75 12.53 -7.23
CA GLU A 62 11.47 13.92 -7.63
C GLU A 62 10.02 14.34 -7.30
N ARG A 63 9.07 13.40 -7.38
CA ARG A 63 7.63 13.69 -7.20
C ARG A 63 7.16 13.72 -5.75
N THR A 64 7.95 13.20 -4.81
CA THR A 64 7.56 13.15 -3.40
C THR A 64 8.71 13.50 -2.48
N ALA A 65 8.41 14.13 -1.35
CA ALA A 65 9.35 14.34 -0.26
C ALA A 65 9.56 13.09 0.61
N ARG A 66 8.79 12.01 0.38
CA ARG A 66 8.87 10.77 1.14
C ARG A 66 10.08 9.92 0.70
N PRO A 67 10.70 9.12 1.59
CA PRO A 67 11.80 8.25 1.22
C PRO A 67 11.38 7.21 0.17
N VAL A 68 12.21 7.00 -0.86
CA VAL A 68 11.99 6.05 -1.95
C VAL A 68 13.21 5.16 -2.14
N ASN A 69 13.02 3.85 -1.98
CA ASN A 69 14.07 2.83 -2.03
C ASN A 69 15.29 3.15 -1.14
N ASP A 70 15.06 3.82 -0.01
CA ASP A 70 16.11 4.13 0.96
C ASP A 70 16.14 3.06 2.05
N LEU A 71 17.23 2.30 2.12
CA LEU A 71 17.38 1.23 3.11
C LEU A 71 17.58 1.74 4.53
N ALA A 72 18.01 3.00 4.73
CA ALA A 72 18.19 3.57 6.05
C ALA A 72 16.87 3.63 6.83
N VAL A 73 15.73 3.74 6.14
CA VAL A 73 14.39 3.81 6.77
C VAL A 73 13.96 2.51 7.42
N LEU A 74 14.67 1.41 7.14
CA LEU A 74 14.42 0.08 7.72
C LEU A 74 15.05 -0.09 9.12
N GLN A 75 15.80 0.90 9.61
CA GLN A 75 16.49 0.83 10.90
C GLN A 75 15.70 1.53 12.03
N GLY A 76 15.78 0.96 13.23
CA GLY A 76 15.52 1.68 14.50
C GLY A 76 14.08 2.08 14.80
N GLN A 77 13.09 1.67 14.00
CA GLN A 77 11.67 2.03 14.19
C GLN A 77 10.76 0.81 14.11
N ASP A 78 9.58 0.88 14.73
CA ASP A 78 8.50 -0.07 14.47
C ASP A 78 8.03 0.10 13.02
N LEU A 79 8.23 -0.94 12.21
CA LEU A 79 7.90 -0.94 10.79
C LEU A 79 6.65 -1.76 10.52
N PHE A 80 5.80 -1.22 9.65
CA PHE A 80 4.67 -1.94 9.10
C PHE A 80 4.79 -1.99 7.58
N LEU A 81 5.23 -3.13 7.05
CA LEU A 81 5.44 -3.34 5.62
C LEU A 81 4.17 -3.88 4.98
N VAL A 82 3.67 -3.20 3.96
CA VAL A 82 2.45 -3.57 3.25
C VAL A 82 2.76 -3.75 1.77
N ASP A 83 2.51 -4.95 1.26
CA ASP A 83 2.53 -5.21 -0.17
C ASP A 83 1.35 -4.46 -0.82
N ALA A 84 1.63 -3.73 -1.90
CA ALA A 84 0.68 -2.88 -2.62
C ALA A 84 -0.49 -3.63 -3.27
N ARG A 85 -0.64 -4.94 -3.05
CA ARG A 85 -1.81 -5.75 -3.43
C ARG A 85 -2.83 -5.92 -2.31
N VAL A 86 -2.49 -5.55 -1.07
CA VAL A 86 -3.41 -5.65 0.06
C VAL A 86 -4.40 -4.49 0.02
N LYS A 87 -5.68 -4.80 -0.11
CA LYS A 87 -6.75 -3.81 0.04
C LYS A 87 -6.87 -3.38 1.49
N ALA A 88 -7.08 -2.08 1.73
CA ALA A 88 -7.22 -1.53 3.08
C ALA A 88 -8.37 -2.18 3.91
N GLU A 89 -9.44 -2.62 3.25
CA GLU A 89 -10.56 -3.34 3.88
C GLU A 89 -10.16 -4.70 4.47
N HIS A 90 -9.20 -5.38 3.85
CA HIS A 90 -8.70 -6.70 4.27
C HIS A 90 -7.42 -6.59 5.12
N LEU A 91 -6.95 -5.38 5.38
CA LEU A 91 -5.79 -5.14 6.24
C LEU A 91 -6.21 -5.34 7.70
N ALA A 92 -5.97 -6.55 8.21
CA ALA A 92 -6.23 -6.90 9.60
C ALA A 92 -5.16 -6.29 10.52
N LEU A 93 -5.45 -5.13 11.09
CA LEU A 93 -4.60 -4.51 12.11
C LEU A 93 -4.97 -5.08 13.49
N ARG A 94 -4.14 -5.98 14.03
CA ARG A 94 -4.20 -6.33 15.47
C ARG A 94 -3.36 -5.34 16.25
N ILE A 95 -3.81 -4.10 16.35
CA ILE A 95 -3.25 -3.17 17.33
C ILE A 95 -3.79 -3.63 18.69
N LYS A 96 -2.94 -4.20 19.56
CA LYS A 96 -3.30 -4.35 20.99
C LYS A 96 -3.37 -2.92 21.58
N ALA A 97 -4.37 -2.50 22.34
CA ALA A 97 -5.29 -3.23 23.22
C ALA A 97 -6.74 -2.72 23.06
N ASP A 98 -7.70 -3.61 23.35
CA ASP A 98 -9.13 -3.35 23.50
C ASP A 98 -9.88 -2.82 22.26
N GLU A 99 -10.15 -3.70 21.29
CA GLU A 99 -11.51 -4.02 20.86
C GLU A 99 -11.48 -5.00 19.68
N VAL A 100 -12.52 -5.82 19.61
CA VAL A 100 -12.71 -6.94 18.69
C VAL A 100 -12.59 -6.46 17.24
N SER A 101 -11.54 -6.89 16.55
CA SER A 101 -11.45 -6.79 15.09
C SER A 101 -12.56 -7.64 14.47
N ARG A 102 -13.68 -7.00 14.14
CA ARG A 102 -14.73 -7.59 13.30
C ARG A 102 -14.31 -7.44 11.84
N PRO A 103 -14.35 -8.52 11.02
CA PRO A 103 -14.24 -8.36 9.58
C PRO A 103 -15.43 -7.53 9.11
N ILE A 104 -15.17 -6.42 8.41
CA ILE A 104 -16.21 -5.69 7.69
C ILE A 104 -16.45 -6.49 6.42
N ALA A 105 -17.40 -7.42 6.46
CA ALA A 105 -17.99 -7.98 5.26
C ALA A 105 -18.85 -6.86 4.63
N GLY A 106 -18.23 -6.07 3.76
CA GLY A 106 -19.00 -5.26 2.81
C GLY A 106 -19.77 -6.21 1.88
N PRO A 107 -20.96 -5.83 1.39
CA PRO A 107 -21.68 -6.65 0.43
C PRO A 107 -20.77 -6.94 -0.76
N SER A 108 -20.67 -8.22 -1.13
CA SER A 108 -19.97 -8.65 -2.33
C SER A 108 -20.65 -7.99 -3.53
N GLU A 109 -19.96 -7.05 -4.18
CA GLU A 109 -20.44 -6.41 -5.41
C GLU A 109 -20.04 -7.17 -6.69
N ILE A 110 -19.49 -8.38 -6.54
CA ILE A 110 -19.40 -9.32 -7.65
C ILE A 110 -20.58 -10.28 -7.53
N GLY A 111 -21.56 -10.12 -8.42
CA GLY A 111 -22.64 -11.07 -8.63
C GLY A 111 -22.09 -12.41 -9.16
N LEU A 112 -21.40 -13.15 -8.31
CA LEU A 112 -20.99 -14.53 -8.51
C LEU A 112 -21.61 -15.39 -7.41
N ASP A 113 -22.92 -15.21 -7.21
CA ASP A 113 -23.78 -16.14 -6.48
C ASP A 113 -25.00 -16.44 -7.39
N GLU A 114 -24.73 -17.07 -8.54
CA GLU A 114 -25.71 -17.87 -9.30
C GLU A 114 -25.18 -19.30 -9.46
#